data_AF-R0M3D0-F1
#
_entry.id   AF-R0M3D0-F1
#
_cell.length_a   1.000
_cell.length_b   1.000
_cell.length_c   1.000
_cell.angle_alpha   90.00
_cell.angle_beta   90.00
_cell.angle_gamma   90.00
#
_symmetry.space_group_name_H-M   'P 1'
#
loop_
_entity.id
_entity.type
_entity.pdbx_description
1 polymer ?
#
loop_
_entity_poly.entity_id
_entity_poly.type
_entity_poly.pdbx_seq_one_letter_code
_entity_poly.pdbx_strand_id
1 'polypeptide(L)'
;GHMDAMVLQVRRSLAFLAKQYPGIRGIYLCGHSAGAHLAAMVLCTDWTEFGVVPDIRGSAQRPGVYDLEPILHTYVNDALNMSREVAQRNSPMLCVTQAVPAACEVLVAVAQHDSPEFRRQSQEYSQALRSAGWAVSLLDLASVDHFDIIEKLSEDTYILTQIILNMIARA
;
A
#
# COMPACT_ATOMS: atom_id res chain seq x y z
N GLY A 1 -2.55 20.19 6.95
CA GLY A 1 -2.42 19.16 5.89
C GLY A 1 -0.98 18.76 5.70
N HIS A 2 -0.45 17.87 6.53
CA HIS A 2 0.91 17.32 6.38
C HIS A 2 0.97 16.08 5.46
N MET A 3 -0.16 15.66 4.89
CA MET A 3 -0.24 14.45 4.07
C MET A 3 0.68 14.49 2.84
N ASP A 4 0.70 15.61 2.11
CA ASP A 4 1.62 15.77 0.97
C ASP A 4 3.08 15.62 1.38
N ALA A 5 3.44 16.20 2.53
CA ALA A 5 4.78 16.12 3.06
C ALA A 5 5.16 14.68 3.43
N MET A 6 4.26 13.94 4.06
CA MET A 6 4.47 12.52 4.40
C MET A 6 4.63 11.66 3.15
N VAL A 7 3.73 11.80 2.17
CA VAL A 7 3.82 11.07 0.90
C VAL A 7 5.12 11.41 0.16
N LEU A 8 5.49 12.70 0.09
CA LEU A 8 6.73 13.15 -0.54
C LEU A 8 7.97 12.62 0.19
N GLN A 9 7.97 12.57 1.52
CA GLN A 9 9.06 12.02 2.31
C GLN A 9 9.27 10.53 2.02
N VAL A 10 8.21 9.73 1.98
CA VAL A 10 8.30 8.29 1.66
C VAL A 10 8.83 8.08 0.24
N ARG A 11 8.34 8.86 -0.75
CA ARG A 11 8.86 8.81 -2.13
C ARG A 11 10.35 9.14 -2.20
N ARG A 12 10.77 10.22 -1.52
CA ARG A 12 12.18 10.62 -1.44
C ARG A 12 13.06 9.56 -0.75
N SER A 13 12.56 8.91 0.29
CA SER A 13 13.26 7.81 0.95
C SER A 13 13.50 6.63 0.01
N LEU A 14 12.50 6.23 -0.78
CA LEU A 14 12.68 5.17 -1.76
C LEU A 14 13.66 5.56 -2.88
N ALA A 15 13.54 6.78 -3.39
CA ALA A 15 14.46 7.29 -4.40
C ALA A 15 15.91 7.37 -3.88
N PHE A 16 16.09 7.73 -2.60
CA PHE A 16 17.38 7.68 -1.94
C PHE A 16 17.94 6.26 -1.88
N LEU A 17 17.13 5.27 -1.43
CA LEU A 17 17.56 3.87 -1.35
C LEU A 17 17.97 3.32 -2.73
N ALA A 18 17.19 3.61 -3.77
CA ALA A 18 17.49 3.17 -5.14
C ALA A 18 18.81 3.77 -5.67
N LYS A 19 19.13 5.02 -5.33
CA LYS A 19 20.40 5.66 -5.71
C LYS A 19 21.57 5.17 -4.88
N GLN A 20 21.37 5.00 -3.58
CA GLN A 20 22.43 4.66 -2.63
C GLN A 20 22.86 3.20 -2.76
N TYR A 21 21.95 2.30 -3.13
CA TYR A 21 22.20 0.87 -3.19
C TYR A 21 21.84 0.29 -4.57
N PRO A 22 22.61 0.61 -5.64
CA PRO A 22 22.30 0.15 -7.00
C PRO A 22 22.38 -1.38 -7.17
N GLY A 23 22.94 -2.11 -6.19
CA GLY A 23 23.03 -3.57 -6.20
C GLY A 23 21.83 -4.30 -5.58
N ILE A 24 20.80 -3.61 -5.10
CA ILE A 24 19.59 -4.27 -4.57
C ILE A 24 18.88 -5.04 -5.68
N ARG A 25 18.50 -6.28 -5.39
CA ARG A 25 17.84 -7.18 -6.35
C ARG A 25 16.31 -7.07 -6.25
N GLY A 26 15.81 -5.86 -6.11
CA GLY A 26 14.39 -5.56 -5.98
C GLY A 26 13.98 -5.00 -4.61
N ILE A 27 12.87 -4.30 -4.62
CA ILE A 27 12.24 -3.64 -3.48
C ILE A 27 10.86 -4.26 -3.29
N TYR A 28 10.54 -4.63 -2.06
CA TYR A 28 9.22 -5.08 -1.65
C TYR A 28 8.64 -4.10 -0.66
N LEU A 29 7.42 -3.63 -0.92
CA LEU A 29 6.73 -2.71 -0.04
C LEU A 29 5.84 -3.50 0.92
N CYS A 30 5.89 -3.16 2.20
CA CYS A 30 5.01 -3.73 3.22
C CYS A 30 4.37 -2.59 4.00
N GLY A 31 3.05 -2.52 3.97
CA GLY A 31 2.29 -1.46 4.63
C GLY A 31 1.17 -2.01 5.49
N HIS A 32 0.94 -1.36 6.64
CA HIS A 32 -0.21 -1.62 7.51
C HIS A 32 -0.98 -0.33 7.78
N SER A 33 -2.31 -0.33 7.67
CA SER A 33 -3.15 0.84 7.96
C SER A 33 -2.72 2.09 7.16
N ALA A 34 -2.34 3.19 7.83
CA ALA A 34 -1.76 4.36 7.18
C ALA A 34 -0.45 4.07 6.41
N GLY A 35 0.31 3.04 6.80
CA GLY A 35 1.46 2.58 6.03
C GLY A 35 1.08 1.88 4.72
N ALA A 36 -0.07 1.20 4.67
CA ALA A 36 -0.60 0.63 3.43
C ALA A 36 -1.06 1.73 2.46
N HIS A 37 -1.65 2.81 2.98
CA HIS A 37 -1.91 4.03 2.22
C HIS A 37 -0.63 4.58 1.57
N LEU A 38 0.43 4.79 2.37
CA LEU A 38 1.70 5.33 1.87
C LEU A 38 2.36 4.39 0.84
N ALA A 39 2.34 3.07 1.08
CA ALA A 39 2.84 2.08 0.12
C ALA A 39 2.06 2.11 -1.21
N ALA A 40 0.74 2.32 -1.16
CA ALA A 40 -0.09 2.47 -2.35
C ALA A 40 0.23 3.77 -3.11
N MET A 41 0.44 4.89 -2.41
CA MET A 41 0.90 6.15 -3.03
C MET A 41 2.27 6.03 -3.70
N VAL A 42 3.16 5.18 -3.16
CA VAL A 42 4.47 4.85 -3.74
C VAL A 42 4.30 4.09 -5.05
N LEU A 43 3.38 3.12 -5.13
CA LEU A 43 3.09 2.39 -6.37
C LEU A 43 2.57 3.31 -7.49
N CYS A 44 1.78 4.33 -7.14
CA CYS A 44 1.24 5.31 -8.09
C CYS A 44 2.21 6.44 -8.45
N THR A 45 3.48 6.36 -8.04
CA THR A 45 4.45 7.46 -8.24
C THR A 45 5.03 7.43 -9.65
N ASP A 46 5.03 8.58 -10.33
CA ASP A 46 5.90 8.78 -11.49
C ASP A 46 7.34 8.98 -11.02
N TRP A 47 8.13 7.90 -11.10
CA TRP A 47 9.51 7.91 -10.63
C TRP A 47 10.46 8.74 -11.50
N THR A 48 10.04 9.13 -12.71
CA THR A 48 10.85 10.00 -13.57
C THR A 48 11.06 11.38 -12.93
N GLU A 49 10.09 11.87 -12.14
CA GLU A 49 10.20 13.11 -11.36
C GLU A 49 11.32 13.05 -10.30
N PHE A 50 11.71 11.84 -9.88
CA PHE A 50 12.75 11.60 -8.87
C PHE A 50 14.10 11.20 -9.50
N GLY A 51 14.15 11.06 -10.83
CA GLY A 51 15.34 10.64 -11.58
C GLY A 51 15.81 9.23 -11.22
N VAL A 52 14.87 8.32 -10.92
CA VAL A 52 15.13 6.90 -10.62
C VAL A 52 14.08 6.02 -11.29
N VAL A 53 14.37 4.73 -11.39
CA VAL A 53 13.38 3.70 -11.70
C VAL A 53 13.58 2.58 -10.68
N PRO A 54 12.93 2.64 -9.49
CA PRO A 54 13.10 1.62 -8.48
C PRO A 54 12.51 0.29 -8.98
N ASP A 55 13.25 -0.80 -8.80
CA ASP A 55 12.80 -2.17 -9.14
C ASP A 55 11.83 -2.68 -8.05
N ILE A 56 10.59 -2.16 -8.04
CA ILE A 56 9.55 -2.60 -7.10
C ILE A 56 8.98 -3.93 -7.61
N ARG A 57 9.26 -5.02 -6.91
CA ARG A 57 8.87 -6.40 -7.29
C ARG A 57 7.62 -6.91 -6.59
N GLY A 58 7.16 -6.22 -5.57
CA GLY A 58 5.89 -6.57 -4.92
C GLY A 58 5.47 -5.59 -3.84
N SER A 59 4.20 -5.65 -3.48
CA SER A 59 3.61 -4.85 -2.42
C SER A 59 2.62 -5.69 -1.61
N ALA A 60 2.82 -5.77 -0.31
CA ALA A 60 1.90 -6.43 0.62
C ALA A 60 1.28 -5.40 1.56
N GLN A 61 -0.02 -5.17 1.41
CA GLN A 61 -0.78 -4.12 2.08
C GLN A 61 -1.85 -4.75 2.98
N ARG A 62 -1.91 -4.32 4.24
CA ARG A 62 -2.78 -4.90 5.27
C ARG A 62 -3.50 -3.82 6.04
N PRO A 63 -4.76 -4.04 6.35
CA PRO A 63 -5.88 -3.30 5.75
C PRO A 63 -5.56 -1.81 5.65
N GLY A 64 -5.59 -1.26 4.44
CA GLY A 64 -5.19 0.12 4.18
C GLY A 64 -6.36 1.06 3.96
N VAL A 65 -6.08 2.37 4.03
CA VAL A 65 -7.00 3.41 3.56
C VAL A 65 -6.56 3.85 2.16
N TYR A 66 -7.45 3.71 1.18
CA TYR A 66 -7.23 4.01 -0.23
C TYR A 66 -8.02 5.21 -0.72
N ASP A 67 -9.07 5.59 0.01
CA ASP A 67 -9.77 6.86 -0.12
C ASP A 67 -9.77 7.60 1.22
N LEU A 68 -9.15 8.78 1.22
CA LEU A 68 -9.02 9.65 2.39
C LEU A 68 -10.24 10.56 2.59
N GLU A 69 -11.18 10.66 1.64
CA GLU A 69 -12.35 11.54 1.80
C GLU A 69 -13.15 11.25 3.08
N PRO A 70 -13.45 9.98 3.45
CA PRO A 70 -14.14 9.68 4.70
C PRO A 70 -13.39 10.16 5.95
N ILE A 71 -12.05 10.19 5.93
CA ILE A 71 -11.23 10.61 7.07
C ILE A 71 -11.52 12.06 7.45
N LEU A 72 -11.84 12.92 6.48
CA LEU A 72 -12.14 14.33 6.70
C LEU A 72 -13.25 14.57 7.74
N HIS A 73 -14.12 13.57 7.93
CA HIS A 73 -15.28 13.61 8.81
C HIS A 73 -15.06 12.84 10.12
N THR A 74 -13.81 12.53 10.47
CA THR A 74 -13.44 11.80 11.68
C THR A 74 -12.44 12.58 12.51
N TYR A 75 -12.29 12.20 13.79
CA TYR A 75 -11.29 12.79 14.71
C TYR A 75 -9.85 12.66 14.20
N VAL A 76 -9.56 11.71 13.30
CA VAL A 76 -8.22 11.57 12.70
C VAL A 76 -7.83 12.83 11.93
N ASN A 77 -8.81 13.53 11.34
CA ASN A 77 -8.54 14.77 10.62
C ASN A 77 -8.23 15.95 11.54
N ASP A 78 -8.52 15.89 12.84
CA ASP A 78 -8.14 16.95 13.78
C ASP A 78 -6.61 17.12 13.81
N ALA A 79 -5.87 16.01 13.69
CA ALA A 79 -4.41 16.01 13.64
C ALA A 79 -3.87 16.26 12.22
N LEU A 80 -4.47 15.63 11.20
CA LEU A 80 -3.97 15.74 9.82
C LEU A 80 -4.30 17.09 9.18
N ASN A 81 -5.42 17.69 9.60
CA ASN A 81 -5.99 18.95 9.13
C ASN A 81 -5.97 19.02 7.59
N MET A 82 -6.53 18.00 6.95
CA MET A 82 -6.60 17.88 5.50
C MET A 82 -7.77 18.69 4.96
N SER A 83 -7.55 19.37 3.83
CA SER A 83 -8.64 19.85 2.99
C SER A 83 -9.14 18.72 2.09
N ARG A 84 -10.31 18.91 1.47
CA ARG A 84 -10.85 17.98 0.47
C ARG A 84 -9.86 17.72 -0.66
N GLU A 85 -9.20 18.77 -1.13
CA GLU A 85 -8.21 18.70 -2.21
C GLU A 85 -6.95 17.93 -1.77
N VAL A 86 -6.56 18.02 -0.49
CA VAL A 86 -5.46 17.24 0.08
C VAL A 86 -5.83 15.77 0.14
N ALA A 87 -7.03 15.45 0.61
CA ALA A 87 -7.52 14.07 0.66
C ALA A 87 -7.56 13.46 -0.74
N GLN A 88 -8.21 14.13 -1.71
CA GLN A 88 -8.37 13.62 -3.07
C GLN A 88 -7.04 13.30 -3.76
N ARG A 89 -6.06 14.24 -3.75
CA ARG A 89 -4.77 14.00 -4.41
C ARG A 89 -3.89 12.98 -3.69
N ASN A 90 -4.21 12.67 -2.43
CA ASN A 90 -3.55 11.64 -1.64
C ASN A 90 -4.43 10.41 -1.43
N SER A 91 -5.50 10.20 -2.21
CA SER A 91 -6.28 8.96 -2.19
C SER A 91 -5.72 8.00 -3.24
N PRO A 92 -5.03 6.90 -2.87
CA PRO A 92 -4.50 5.92 -3.83
C PRO A 92 -5.53 5.41 -4.83
N MET A 93 -6.81 5.30 -4.42
CA MET A 93 -7.92 4.91 -5.28
C MET A 93 -8.06 5.80 -6.51
N LEU A 94 -7.76 7.10 -6.36
CA LEU A 94 -7.87 8.10 -7.44
C LEU A 94 -6.57 8.22 -8.25
N CYS A 95 -5.51 7.51 -7.85
CA CYS A 95 -4.20 7.55 -8.49
C CYS A 95 -3.85 6.25 -9.24
N VAL A 96 -4.77 5.29 -9.34
CA VAL A 96 -4.54 4.03 -10.07
C VAL A 96 -4.33 4.33 -11.56
N THR A 97 -3.14 4.01 -12.05
CA THR A 97 -2.78 4.10 -13.47
C THR A 97 -2.75 2.72 -14.12
N GLN A 98 -2.79 2.68 -15.46
CA GLN A 98 -2.63 1.44 -16.20
C GLN A 98 -1.31 0.77 -15.84
N ALA A 99 -1.34 -0.55 -15.63
CA ALA A 99 -0.15 -1.31 -15.30
C ALA A 99 0.90 -1.15 -16.42
N VAL A 100 2.08 -0.65 -16.06
CA VAL A 100 3.25 -0.80 -16.92
C VAL A 100 3.79 -2.22 -16.69
N PRO A 101 4.12 -3.00 -17.74
CA PRO A 101 4.54 -4.37 -17.56
C PRO A 101 5.84 -4.45 -16.75
N ALA A 102 5.74 -4.92 -15.51
CA ALA A 102 6.85 -5.37 -14.67
C ALA A 102 6.28 -6.26 -13.55
N ALA A 103 7.14 -7.11 -12.97
CA ALA A 103 6.81 -8.22 -12.07
C ALA A 103 6.20 -7.82 -10.69
N CYS A 104 5.62 -6.63 -10.54
CA CYS A 104 5.07 -6.15 -9.27
C CYS A 104 3.72 -6.84 -8.95
N GLU A 105 3.76 -7.86 -8.12
CA GLU A 105 2.56 -8.48 -7.53
C GLU A 105 2.07 -7.66 -6.34
N VAL A 106 0.77 -7.33 -6.30
CA VAL A 106 0.14 -6.62 -5.18
C VAL A 106 -0.74 -7.60 -4.39
N LEU A 107 -0.42 -7.78 -3.11
CA LEU A 107 -1.27 -8.45 -2.15
C LEU A 107 -1.99 -7.40 -1.31
N VAL A 108 -3.31 -7.40 -1.36
CA VAL A 108 -4.17 -6.66 -0.43
C VAL A 108 -4.77 -7.68 0.54
N ALA A 109 -4.57 -7.50 1.83
CA ALA A 109 -5.12 -8.37 2.86
C ALA A 109 -6.08 -7.61 3.77
N VAL A 110 -7.22 -8.23 4.05
CA VAL A 110 -8.27 -7.73 4.95
C VAL A 110 -8.43 -8.66 6.14
N ALA A 111 -8.72 -8.10 7.29
CA ALA A 111 -9.05 -8.87 8.49
C ALA A 111 -10.57 -9.04 8.62
N GLN A 112 -11.01 -10.21 9.08
CA GLN A 112 -12.44 -10.51 9.30
C GLN A 112 -13.09 -9.53 10.26
N HIS A 113 -12.40 -9.22 11.37
CA HIS A 113 -12.92 -8.35 12.42
C HIS A 113 -12.51 -6.88 12.25
N ASP A 114 -12.10 -6.49 11.04
CA ASP A 114 -11.83 -5.09 10.74
C ASP A 114 -13.12 -4.28 10.54
N SER A 115 -12.99 -2.96 10.55
CA SER A 115 -14.14 -2.09 10.26
C SER A 115 -14.68 -2.36 8.84
N PRO A 116 -16.00 -2.19 8.62
CA PRO A 116 -16.59 -2.33 7.30
C PRO A 116 -15.92 -1.44 6.24
N GLU A 117 -15.41 -0.28 6.64
CA GLU A 117 -14.78 0.68 5.74
C GLU A 117 -13.41 0.20 5.24
N PHE A 118 -12.58 -0.39 6.11
CA PHE A 118 -11.32 -1.02 5.68
C PHE A 118 -11.58 -2.14 4.68
N ARG A 119 -12.58 -2.99 4.94
CA ARG A 119 -12.94 -4.09 4.05
C ARG A 119 -13.45 -3.58 2.69
N ARG A 120 -14.34 -2.57 2.71
CA ARG A 120 -14.88 -1.94 1.49
C ARG A 120 -13.78 -1.33 0.64
N GLN A 121 -12.92 -0.49 1.23
CA GLN A 121 -11.86 0.18 0.49
C GLN A 121 -10.83 -0.81 -0.07
N SER A 122 -10.44 -1.84 0.69
CA SER A 122 -9.54 -2.88 0.19
C SER A 122 -10.13 -3.67 -0.98
N GLN A 123 -11.43 -3.98 -0.95
CA GLN A 123 -12.12 -4.64 -2.07
C GLN A 123 -12.16 -3.75 -3.31
N GLU A 124 -12.58 -2.49 -3.15
CA GLU A 124 -12.65 -1.51 -4.25
C GLU A 124 -11.26 -1.25 -4.86
N TYR A 125 -10.24 -1.11 -4.03
CA TYR A 125 -8.88 -0.82 -4.50
C TYR A 125 -8.30 -2.03 -5.24
N SER A 126 -8.52 -3.24 -4.74
CA SER A 126 -8.15 -4.47 -5.44
C SER A 126 -8.86 -4.58 -6.79
N GLN A 127 -10.13 -4.20 -6.87
CA GLN A 127 -10.88 -4.21 -8.12
C GLN A 127 -10.39 -3.13 -9.09
N ALA A 128 -10.06 -1.93 -8.61
CA ALA A 128 -9.49 -0.85 -9.41
C ALA A 128 -8.14 -1.26 -10.02
N LEU A 129 -7.24 -1.82 -9.19
CA LEU A 129 -5.96 -2.36 -9.63
C LEU A 129 -6.14 -3.45 -10.70
N ARG A 130 -7.04 -4.41 -10.46
CA ARG A 130 -7.34 -5.49 -11.42
C ARG A 130 -7.85 -4.93 -12.75
N SER A 131 -8.75 -3.95 -12.69
CA SER A 131 -9.32 -3.30 -13.88
C SER A 131 -8.27 -2.51 -14.66
N ALA A 132 -7.24 -2.01 -13.98
CA ALA A 132 -6.08 -1.35 -14.58
C ALA A 132 -4.96 -2.31 -15.03
N GLY A 133 -5.18 -3.63 -14.96
CA GLY A 133 -4.27 -4.66 -15.47
C GLY A 133 -3.17 -5.11 -14.50
N TRP A 134 -3.25 -4.72 -13.22
CA TRP A 134 -2.26 -5.13 -12.22
C TRP A 134 -2.46 -6.60 -11.78
N ALA A 135 -1.34 -7.28 -11.49
CA ALA A 135 -1.37 -8.58 -10.83
C ALA A 135 -1.70 -8.38 -9.34
N VAL A 136 -2.97 -8.57 -8.98
CA VAL A 136 -3.48 -8.31 -7.62
C VAL A 136 -4.25 -9.48 -7.03
N SER A 137 -3.89 -9.82 -5.79
CA SER A 137 -4.55 -10.82 -4.95
C SER A 137 -5.20 -10.13 -3.75
N LEU A 138 -6.46 -10.47 -3.48
CA LEU A 138 -7.18 -10.04 -2.27
C LEU A 138 -7.28 -11.25 -1.33
N LEU A 139 -6.74 -11.13 -0.12
CA LEU A 139 -6.77 -12.17 0.90
C LEU A 139 -7.66 -11.74 2.07
N ASP A 140 -8.72 -12.50 2.32
CA ASP A 140 -9.59 -12.30 3.49
C ASP A 140 -9.18 -13.27 4.60
N LEU A 141 -8.66 -12.73 5.70
CA LEU A 141 -8.13 -13.50 6.81
C LEU A 141 -9.19 -13.67 7.90
N ALA A 142 -9.57 -14.93 8.10
CA ALA A 142 -10.49 -15.32 9.17
C ALA A 142 -9.84 -15.15 10.55
N SER A 143 -10.68 -14.84 11.54
CA SER A 143 -10.34 -14.86 12.97
C SER A 143 -9.18 -13.94 13.37
N VAL A 144 -8.93 -12.88 12.59
CA VAL A 144 -7.98 -11.80 12.93
C VAL A 144 -8.70 -10.47 12.92
N ASP A 145 -8.18 -9.53 13.71
CA ASP A 145 -8.58 -8.13 13.69
C ASP A 145 -7.50 -7.26 13.02
N HIS A 146 -7.69 -5.94 13.11
CA HIS A 146 -6.82 -4.95 12.50
C HIS A 146 -5.36 -5.00 13.01
N PHE A 147 -5.10 -5.54 14.21
CA PHE A 147 -3.78 -5.61 14.83
C PHE A 147 -3.20 -7.03 14.77
N ASP A 148 -3.98 -8.06 15.10
CA ASP A 148 -3.53 -9.45 15.05
C ASP A 148 -2.98 -9.85 13.67
N ILE A 149 -3.48 -9.23 12.60
CA ILE A 149 -3.03 -9.46 11.23
C ILE A 149 -1.53 -9.16 11.02
N ILE A 150 -0.95 -8.22 11.78
CA ILE A 150 0.50 -7.92 11.74
C ILE A 150 1.26 -8.68 12.83
N GLU A 151 0.71 -8.84 14.02
CA GLU A 151 1.40 -9.49 15.15
C GLU A 151 1.77 -10.94 14.84
N LYS A 152 0.87 -11.64 14.14
CA LYS A 152 1.06 -13.03 13.69
C LYS A 152 2.09 -13.17 12.57
N LEU A 153 2.62 -12.08 12.00
CA LEU A 153 3.67 -12.18 10.95
C LEU A 153 4.99 -12.79 11.45
N SER A 154 5.19 -12.83 12.78
CA SER A 154 6.32 -13.52 13.40
C SER A 154 6.15 -15.05 13.42
N GLU A 155 4.96 -15.56 13.12
CA GLU A 155 4.67 -16.99 13.07
C GLU A 155 4.91 -17.54 11.66
N ASP A 156 5.84 -18.49 11.54
CA ASP A 156 6.16 -19.11 10.25
C ASP A 156 4.95 -19.84 9.66
N THR A 157 4.07 -20.41 10.47
CA THR A 157 2.89 -21.16 10.00
C THR A 157 1.73 -20.27 9.57
N TYR A 158 1.79 -18.97 9.85
CA TYR A 158 0.70 -18.06 9.51
C TYR A 158 0.64 -17.85 7.99
N ILE A 159 -0.55 -18.04 7.42
CA ILE A 159 -0.76 -18.06 5.96
C ILE A 159 -0.27 -16.78 5.28
N LEU A 160 -0.47 -15.63 5.92
CA LEU A 160 -0.03 -14.35 5.38
C LEU A 160 1.50 -14.23 5.39
N THR A 161 2.18 -14.72 6.43
CA THR A 161 3.65 -14.83 6.47
C THR A 161 4.16 -15.66 5.31
N GLN A 162 3.60 -16.85 5.11
CA GLN A 162 3.98 -17.75 4.01
C GLN A 162 3.77 -17.14 2.64
N ILE A 163 2.66 -16.42 2.41
CA ILE A 163 2.41 -15.73 1.14
C ILE A 163 3.46 -14.63 0.90
N ILE A 164 3.78 -13.82 1.91
CA ILE A 164 4.78 -12.74 1.78
C ILE A 164 6.17 -13.33 1.50
N LEU A 165 6.58 -14.35 2.24
CA LEU A 165 7.87 -15.01 2.01
C LEU A 165 7.95 -15.63 0.61
N ASN A 166 6.88 -16.27 0.14
CA ASN A 166 6.81 -16.81 -1.22
C ASN A 166 6.86 -15.71 -2.29
N MET A 167 6.20 -14.56 -2.07
CA MET A 167 6.29 -13.41 -2.96
C MET A 167 7.73 -12.90 -3.08
N ILE A 168 8.46 -12.85 -1.97
CA ILE A 168 9.86 -12.39 -1.94
C ILE A 168 10.81 -13.44 -2.56
N ALA A 169 10.56 -14.74 -2.32
CA ALA A 169 11.45 -15.82 -2.74
C ALA A 169 11.38 -16.16 -4.25
N ARG A 170 10.35 -15.70 -4.98
CA ARG A 170 10.19 -15.94 -6.42
C ARG A 170 11.14 -15.13 -7.32
N ALA A 171 12.01 -14.29 -6.73
CA ALA A 171 12.89 -13.34 -7.40
C ALA A 171 14.33 -13.79 -7.62
#